data_AF-A0A1J6J3L3-F1
#
_entry.id   AF-A0A1J6J3L3-F1
#
_cell.length_a   1.000
_cell.length_b   1.000
_cell.length_c   1.000
_cell.angle_alpha   90.00
_cell.angle_beta   90.00
_cell.angle_gamma   90.00
#
_symmetry.space_group_name_H-M   'P 1'
#
loop_
_entity.id
_entity.type
_entity.pdbx_description
1 polymer ?
#
loop_
_entity_poly.entity_id
_entity_poly.type
_entity_poly.pdbx_seq_one_letter_code
_entity_poly.pdbx_strand_id
1 'polypeptide(L)'
;MIKSDTLIFNKHLQLFEFHPVKMETKPTEISSSKMFGGYNKRYKHLSPTLGCSMNFHIFFPPSTSPSHKFPVLYWLSGLTCMDENFIAKSGAQRAASSEGVALIVPDTSPRGLNVEGESDSWDFGVGAGFYLNATQEKWKNWRMYDYVVKELPSLLENFPNFFFLLHFILQWLLWSTPSPD
;
A
#
# COMPACT_ATOMS: atom_id res chain seq x y z
N MET A 1 14.01 21.72 -43.20
CA MET A 1 13.76 20.28 -42.97
C MET A 1 13.95 20.01 -41.48
N ILE A 2 13.02 20.49 -40.64
CA ILE A 2 13.04 20.34 -39.17
C ILE A 2 11.58 20.30 -38.72
N LYS A 3 10.89 19.18 -38.97
CA LYS A 3 9.51 18.95 -38.49
C LYS A 3 9.25 17.49 -38.08
N SER A 4 10.22 16.57 -38.26
CA SER A 4 10.04 15.14 -37.97
C SER A 4 10.35 14.75 -36.52
N ASP A 5 11.21 15.51 -35.84
CA ASP A 5 11.82 15.00 -34.60
C ASP A 5 11.02 15.33 -33.34
N THR A 6 10.09 16.29 -33.43
CA THR A 6 9.16 16.62 -32.34
C THR A 6 8.03 15.59 -32.20
N LEU A 7 7.72 14.83 -33.25
CA LEU A 7 6.68 13.80 -33.23
C LEU A 7 7.12 12.49 -32.56
N ILE A 8 8.43 12.21 -32.57
CA ILE A 8 8.99 10.98 -31.97
C ILE A 8 9.08 11.13 -30.45
N PHE A 9 9.39 12.33 -29.95
CA PHE A 9 9.44 12.61 -28.51
C PHE A 9 8.06 12.49 -27.84
N ASN A 10 6.99 12.87 -28.52
CA ASN A 10 5.62 12.76 -27.98
C ASN A 10 5.08 11.32 -27.98
N LYS A 11 5.66 10.40 -28.75
CA LYS A 11 5.14 9.02 -28.84
C LYS A 11 5.71 8.09 -27.76
N HIS A 12 6.84 8.45 -27.15
CA HIS A 12 7.50 7.64 -26.12
C HIS A 12 7.14 8.01 -24.67
N LEU A 13 6.49 9.15 -24.46
CA LEU A 13 5.98 9.56 -23.14
C LEU A 13 4.65 8.90 -22.74
N GLN A 14 4.01 8.13 -23.63
CA GLN A 14 2.77 7.40 -23.32
C GLN A 14 2.95 6.13 -22.48
N LEU A 15 4.18 5.75 -22.11
CA LEU A 15 4.43 4.48 -21.40
C LEU A 15 4.39 4.57 -19.87
N PHE A 16 4.17 5.77 -19.30
CA PHE A 16 3.93 5.95 -17.86
C PHE A 16 2.86 7.02 -17.60
N GLU A 17 1.75 6.99 -18.36
CA GLU A 17 0.52 7.56 -17.81
C GLU A 17 0.10 6.66 -16.64
N PHE A 18 0.47 7.05 -15.42
CA PHE A 18 -0.28 6.71 -14.23
C PHE A 18 -1.70 7.21 -14.47
N HIS A 19 -2.53 6.36 -15.08
CA HIS A 19 -3.95 6.50 -15.00
C HIS A 19 -4.30 6.11 -13.56
N PRO A 20 -4.68 7.06 -12.68
CA PRO A 20 -5.29 6.66 -11.43
C PRO A 20 -6.54 5.88 -11.83
N VAL A 21 -6.49 4.56 -11.67
CA VAL A 21 -7.72 3.79 -11.60
C VAL A 21 -8.40 4.32 -10.37
N LYS A 22 -9.36 5.24 -10.56
CA LYS A 22 -10.24 5.68 -9.48
C LYS A 22 -10.92 4.43 -8.96
N MET A 23 -10.42 3.91 -7.86
CA MET A 23 -11.03 2.82 -7.12
C MET A 23 -12.43 3.31 -6.73
N GLU A 24 -13.45 2.73 -7.34
CA GLU A 24 -14.85 3.17 -7.22
C GLU A 24 -15.42 2.98 -5.80
N THR A 25 -14.71 2.25 -4.92
CA THR A 25 -15.18 1.94 -3.57
C THR A 25 -14.22 2.44 -2.50
N LYS A 26 -14.67 3.44 -1.75
CA LYS A 26 -14.02 3.92 -0.53
C LYS A 26 -13.96 2.79 0.51
N PRO A 27 -12.85 2.62 1.26
CA PRO A 27 -12.79 1.61 2.31
C PRO A 27 -13.79 1.92 3.42
N THR A 28 -14.43 0.87 3.95
CA THR A 28 -15.36 0.96 5.08
C THR A 28 -14.61 0.78 6.39
N GLU A 29 -14.76 1.71 7.33
CA GLU A 29 -14.24 1.56 8.69
C GLU A 29 -15.03 0.46 9.42
N ILE A 30 -14.35 -0.54 9.97
CA ILE A 30 -14.98 -1.67 10.68
C ILE A 30 -14.67 -1.65 12.19
N SER A 31 -13.60 -0.98 12.62
CA SER A 31 -13.34 -0.75 14.04
C SER A 31 -12.46 0.48 14.26
N SER A 32 -12.55 1.08 15.45
CA SER A 32 -11.78 2.24 15.87
C SER A 32 -11.52 2.19 17.38
N SER A 33 -10.27 2.37 17.79
CA SER A 33 -9.88 2.38 19.20
C SER A 33 -8.83 3.47 19.46
N LYS A 34 -8.98 4.21 20.56
CA LYS A 34 -8.06 5.28 20.94
C LYS A 34 -6.80 4.69 21.58
N MET A 35 -5.62 5.14 21.16
CA MET A 35 -4.34 4.65 21.70
C MET A 35 -3.26 5.73 21.62
N PHE A 36 -2.55 5.98 22.73
CA PHE A 36 -1.45 6.95 22.82
C PHE A 36 -1.77 8.32 22.19
N GLY A 37 -2.97 8.85 22.41
CA GLY A 37 -3.43 10.13 21.85
C GLY A 37 -3.91 10.07 20.40
N GLY A 38 -3.62 8.99 19.68
CA GLY A 38 -4.10 8.69 18.33
C GLY A 38 -5.23 7.66 18.29
N TYR A 39 -5.44 7.07 17.11
CA TYR A 39 -6.47 6.05 16.86
C TYR A 39 -5.93 4.89 16.03
N ASN A 40 -6.11 3.65 16.49
CA ASN A 40 -6.04 2.47 15.65
C ASN A 40 -7.39 2.28 14.97
N LYS A 41 -7.40 2.28 13.64
CA LYS A 41 -8.60 2.08 12.84
C LYS A 41 -8.41 0.93 11.88
N ARG A 42 -9.43 0.09 11.75
CA ARG A 42 -9.44 -1.03 10.82
C ARG A 42 -10.40 -0.74 9.69
N TYR A 43 -9.97 -1.05 8.48
CA TYR A 43 -10.73 -0.83 7.27
C TYR A 43 -10.89 -2.12 6.50
N LYS A 44 -12.01 -2.21 5.78
CA LYS A 44 -12.32 -3.28 4.84
C LYS A 44 -12.64 -2.69 3.48
N HIS A 45 -12.14 -3.30 2.41
CA HIS A 45 -12.51 -2.94 1.04
C HIS A 45 -12.54 -4.17 0.13
N LEU A 46 -13.07 -4.02 -1.08
CA LEU A 46 -12.95 -5.02 -2.14
C LEU A 46 -11.69 -4.71 -2.94
N SER A 47 -10.82 -5.71 -3.13
CA SER A 47 -9.59 -5.56 -3.91
C SER A 47 -9.81 -6.04 -5.34
N PRO A 48 -9.74 -5.17 -6.36
CA PRO A 48 -9.75 -5.61 -7.76
C PRO A 48 -8.49 -6.39 -8.13
N THR A 49 -7.32 -6.11 -7.52
CA THR A 49 -6.08 -6.84 -7.82
C THR A 49 -6.14 -8.29 -7.33
N LEU A 50 -6.72 -8.50 -6.14
CA LEU A 50 -6.78 -9.82 -5.50
C LEU A 50 -8.13 -10.52 -5.72
N GLY A 51 -9.16 -9.83 -6.20
CA GLY A 51 -10.49 -10.39 -6.44
C GLY A 51 -11.23 -10.81 -5.16
N CYS A 52 -10.81 -10.34 -3.99
CA CYS A 52 -11.43 -10.66 -2.70
C CYS A 52 -11.55 -9.41 -1.81
N SER A 53 -12.23 -9.54 -0.68
CA SER A 53 -12.23 -8.48 0.32
C SER A 53 -10.94 -8.52 1.14
N MET A 54 -10.35 -7.35 1.37
CA MET A 54 -9.12 -7.17 2.15
C MET A 54 -9.36 -6.27 3.35
N ASN A 55 -8.64 -6.57 4.43
CA ASN A 55 -8.55 -5.71 5.60
C ASN A 55 -7.17 -5.06 5.69
N PHE A 56 -7.14 -3.86 6.24
CA PHE A 56 -5.89 -3.21 6.64
C PHE A 56 -6.13 -2.32 7.85
N HIS A 57 -5.09 -2.14 8.66
CA HIS A 57 -5.09 -1.21 9.76
C HIS A 57 -4.35 0.07 9.43
N ILE A 58 -4.83 1.17 10.01
CA ILE A 58 -4.11 2.43 10.10
C ILE A 58 -4.02 2.84 11.57
N PHE A 59 -2.82 3.14 12.05
CA PHE A 59 -2.65 4.00 13.22
C PHE A 59 -2.55 5.46 12.78
N PHE A 60 -3.50 6.28 13.22
CA PHE A 60 -3.47 7.73 13.07
C PHE A 60 -2.86 8.35 14.33
N PRO A 61 -1.68 8.99 14.26
CA PRO A 61 -1.10 9.71 15.38
C PRO A 61 -1.97 10.94 15.77
N PRO A 62 -1.79 11.48 16.99
CA PRO A 62 -2.49 12.69 17.41
C PRO A 62 -2.20 13.84 16.44
N SER A 63 -3.25 14.53 15.99
CA SER A 63 -3.13 15.69 15.12
C SER A 63 -3.34 16.98 15.88
N THR A 64 -2.53 18.00 15.57
CA THR A 64 -2.73 19.38 16.04
C THR A 64 -3.68 20.17 15.14
N SER A 65 -3.93 19.72 13.90
CA SER A 65 -4.89 20.36 12.99
C SER A 65 -5.57 19.37 12.02
N PRO A 66 -6.78 19.66 11.54
CA PRO A 66 -7.44 18.81 10.53
C PRO A 66 -6.68 18.68 9.21
N SER A 67 -5.82 19.66 8.88
CA SER A 67 -5.03 19.70 7.65
C SER A 67 -3.62 19.10 7.80
N HIS A 68 -3.23 18.71 9.01
CA HIS A 68 -1.91 18.13 9.25
C HIS A 68 -1.75 16.83 8.46
N LYS A 69 -0.57 16.69 7.85
CA LYS A 69 -0.19 15.54 7.05
C LYS A 69 0.86 14.72 7.78
N PHE A 70 0.65 13.41 7.84
CA PHE A 70 1.58 12.48 8.47
C PHE A 70 2.44 11.77 7.42
N PRO A 71 3.76 11.63 7.65
CA PRO A 71 4.54 10.62 6.95
C PRO A 71 3.96 9.22 7.24
N VAL A 72 4.07 8.33 6.25
CA VAL A 72 3.47 7.00 6.29
C VAL A 72 4.56 5.94 6.34
N LEU A 73 4.46 5.01 7.29
CA LEU A 73 5.27 3.80 7.37
C LEU A 73 4.39 2.56 7.11
N TYR A 74 4.76 1.77 6.12
CA TYR A 74 4.15 0.46 5.87
C TYR A 74 4.82 -0.60 6.72
N TRP A 75 4.02 -1.41 7.42
CA TRP A 75 4.47 -2.62 8.08
C TRP A 75 3.91 -3.84 7.38
N LEU A 76 4.81 -4.65 6.82
CA LEU A 76 4.46 -5.90 6.13
C LEU A 76 4.71 -7.07 7.09
N SER A 77 3.63 -7.66 7.59
CA SER A 77 3.68 -8.78 8.53
C SER A 77 4.17 -10.07 7.88
N GLY A 78 4.75 -10.96 8.69
CA GLY A 78 5.24 -12.26 8.25
C GLY A 78 4.16 -13.35 8.19
N LEU A 79 4.62 -14.60 8.04
CA LEU A 79 3.76 -15.78 7.95
C LEU A 79 2.76 -15.89 9.11
N THR A 80 1.57 -16.42 8.81
CA THR A 80 0.45 -16.67 9.74
C THR A 80 -0.17 -15.42 10.40
N CYS A 81 0.36 -14.24 10.11
CA CYS A 81 -0.18 -13.00 10.68
C CYS A 81 -1.44 -12.54 9.94
N MET A 82 -2.21 -11.72 10.64
CA MET A 82 -3.29 -10.89 10.11
C MET A 82 -2.85 -9.42 10.21
N ASP A 83 -3.69 -8.51 9.72
CA ASP A 83 -3.55 -7.07 9.91
C ASP A 83 -3.55 -6.64 11.40
N GLU A 84 -4.10 -7.45 12.29
CA GLU A 84 -4.23 -7.16 13.73
C GLU A 84 -2.96 -7.43 14.55
N ASN A 85 -2.13 -8.39 14.13
CA ASN A 85 -1.03 -8.91 14.96
C ASN A 85 -0.04 -7.83 15.38
N PHE A 86 0.42 -7.03 14.41
CA PHE A 86 1.40 -5.97 14.66
C PHE A 86 0.80 -4.86 15.54
N ILE A 87 -0.42 -4.41 15.25
CA ILE A 87 -1.12 -3.38 16.02
C ILE A 87 -1.30 -3.84 17.47
N ALA A 88 -1.70 -5.09 17.72
CA ALA A 88 -1.96 -5.55 19.06
C ALA A 88 -0.68 -5.83 19.88
N LYS A 89 0.41 -6.28 19.24
CA LYS A 89 1.55 -6.90 19.95
C LYS A 89 2.86 -6.10 19.91
N SER A 90 3.04 -5.18 18.96
CA SER A 90 4.33 -4.50 18.77
C SER A 90 4.59 -3.36 19.76
N GLY A 91 3.53 -2.70 20.24
CA GLY A 91 3.65 -1.43 20.99
C GLY A 91 4.13 -0.24 20.14
N ALA A 92 4.21 -0.38 18.82
CA ALA A 92 4.76 0.64 17.91
C ALA A 92 4.01 1.98 17.95
N GLN A 93 2.72 1.98 18.34
CA GLN A 93 1.89 3.18 18.41
C GLN A 93 2.43 4.24 19.37
N ARG A 94 3.14 3.84 20.44
CA ARG A 94 3.74 4.80 21.37
C ARG A 94 4.82 5.63 20.68
N ALA A 95 5.71 4.97 19.95
CA ALA A 95 6.76 5.63 19.18
C ALA A 95 6.16 6.42 18.01
N ALA A 96 5.29 5.80 17.22
CA ALA A 96 4.63 6.43 16.08
C ALA A 96 3.83 7.69 16.48
N SER A 97 3.20 7.69 17.65
CA SER A 97 2.52 8.87 18.20
C SER A 97 3.51 9.99 18.54
N SER A 98 4.63 9.65 19.18
CA SER A 98 5.64 10.62 19.59
C SER A 98 6.34 11.27 18.38
N GLU A 99 6.56 10.49 17.32
CA GLU A 99 7.20 10.94 16.08
C GLU A 99 6.22 11.49 15.03
N GLY A 100 4.91 11.46 15.29
CA GLY A 100 3.90 11.91 14.35
C GLY A 100 3.83 11.09 13.05
N VAL A 101 4.10 9.78 13.11
CA VAL A 101 4.12 8.87 11.95
C VAL A 101 2.84 8.03 11.92
N ALA A 102 2.20 7.95 10.75
CA ALA A 102 1.09 7.02 10.52
C ALA A 102 1.62 5.62 10.17
N LEU A 103 1.01 4.58 10.74
CA LEU A 103 1.35 3.18 10.43
C LEU A 103 0.27 2.58 9.56
N ILE A 104 0.64 1.93 8.45
CA ILE A 104 -0.26 1.17 7.58
C ILE A 104 0.13 -0.29 7.63
N VAL A 105 -0.84 -1.14 7.96
CA VAL A 105 -0.63 -2.57 8.19
C VAL A 105 -1.63 -3.36 7.35
N PRO A 106 -1.30 -3.73 6.11
CA PRO A 106 -2.14 -4.61 5.32
C PRO A 106 -2.15 -6.04 5.87
N ASP A 107 -3.16 -6.81 5.48
CA ASP A 107 -3.13 -8.27 5.61
C ASP A 107 -2.02 -8.90 4.74
N THR A 108 -1.68 -10.15 5.00
CA THR A 108 -0.51 -10.83 4.43
C THR A 108 -0.80 -11.62 3.15
N SER A 109 -2.08 -11.86 2.85
CA SER A 109 -2.53 -12.63 1.68
C SER A 109 -4.00 -12.32 1.35
N PRO A 110 -4.49 -12.69 0.16
CA PRO A 110 -5.92 -12.84 -0.10
C PRO A 110 -6.55 -13.84 0.88
N ARG A 111 -7.86 -13.70 1.13
CA ARG A 111 -8.64 -14.61 1.98
C ARG A 111 -10.05 -14.83 1.44
N GLY A 112 -10.63 -15.99 1.73
CA GLY A 112 -12.03 -16.30 1.41
C GLY A 112 -12.30 -16.54 -0.08
N LEU A 113 -11.27 -16.91 -0.85
CA LEU A 113 -11.40 -17.28 -2.26
C LEU A 113 -11.78 -18.75 -2.43
N ASN A 114 -11.63 -19.58 -1.38
CA ASN A 114 -11.96 -21.00 -1.38
C ASN A 114 -11.19 -21.77 -2.48
N VAL A 115 -9.94 -21.38 -2.74
CA VAL A 115 -9.05 -22.14 -3.64
C VAL A 115 -8.62 -23.41 -2.92
N GLU A 116 -8.70 -24.54 -3.61
CA GLU A 116 -8.28 -25.83 -3.05
C GLU A 116 -6.83 -25.78 -2.57
N GLY A 117 -6.60 -26.13 -1.30
CA GLY A 117 -5.29 -26.13 -0.68
C GLY A 117 -4.76 -24.77 -0.24
N GLU A 118 -5.58 -23.72 -0.27
CA GLU A 118 -5.16 -22.37 0.18
C GLU A 118 -4.85 -22.30 1.69
N SER A 119 -5.26 -23.29 2.48
CA SER A 119 -5.06 -23.35 3.93
C SER A 119 -4.45 -24.68 4.41
N ASP A 120 -3.90 -25.49 3.49
CA ASP A 120 -3.36 -26.82 3.83
C ASP A 120 -2.01 -26.73 4.55
N SER A 121 -1.26 -25.64 4.33
CA SER A 121 0.03 -25.39 4.96
C SER A 121 0.09 -24.00 5.58
N TRP A 122 0.88 -23.86 6.64
CA TRP A 122 1.10 -22.58 7.33
C TRP A 122 2.07 -21.65 6.57
N ASP A 123 2.92 -22.22 5.71
CA ASP A 123 3.94 -21.52 4.93
C ASP A 123 3.53 -21.25 3.49
N PHE A 124 2.27 -21.50 3.13
CA PHE A 124 1.77 -21.32 1.76
C PHE A 124 0.28 -20.95 1.75
N GLY A 125 -0.13 -20.14 0.77
CA GLY A 125 -1.53 -19.74 0.62
C GLY A 125 -1.94 -18.62 1.59
N VAL A 126 -2.97 -18.89 2.39
CA VAL A 126 -3.58 -17.94 3.33
C VAL A 126 -2.64 -17.70 4.51
N GLY A 127 -2.35 -16.43 4.81
CA GLY A 127 -1.33 -16.05 5.81
C GLY A 127 0.10 -16.10 5.27
N ALA A 128 0.30 -16.44 4.00
CA ALA A 128 1.62 -16.65 3.39
C ALA A 128 1.64 -16.16 1.92
N GLY A 129 1.39 -14.86 1.71
CA GLY A 129 1.33 -14.27 0.36
C GLY A 129 2.67 -13.91 -0.26
N PHE A 130 3.77 -13.92 0.51
CA PHE A 130 5.16 -13.61 0.10
C PHE A 130 5.37 -12.27 -0.64
N TYR A 131 4.35 -11.39 -0.70
CA TYR A 131 4.41 -10.10 -1.38
C TYR A 131 4.89 -10.18 -2.83
N LEU A 132 4.48 -11.23 -3.55
CA LEU A 132 4.77 -11.47 -4.96
C LEU A 132 3.50 -11.42 -5.82
N ASN A 133 3.67 -11.52 -7.14
CA ASN A 133 2.60 -11.80 -8.09
C ASN A 133 2.73 -13.25 -8.57
N ALA A 134 1.81 -14.11 -8.15
CA ALA A 134 1.79 -15.49 -8.58
C ALA A 134 1.50 -15.61 -10.09
N THR A 135 2.22 -16.52 -10.75
CA THR A 135 2.10 -16.78 -12.19
C THR A 135 1.35 -18.06 -12.52
N GLN A 136 1.18 -18.95 -11.53
CA GLN A 136 0.43 -20.18 -11.67
C GLN A 136 -1.07 -19.88 -11.65
N GLU A 137 -1.82 -20.39 -12.63
CA GLU A 137 -3.25 -20.07 -12.83
C GLU A 137 -4.10 -20.34 -11.58
N LYS A 138 -3.82 -21.45 -10.87
CA LYS A 138 -4.49 -21.79 -9.60
C LYS A 138 -4.38 -20.67 -8.55
N TRP A 139 -3.30 -19.90 -8.58
CA TRP A 139 -2.97 -18.87 -7.60
C TRP A 139 -3.06 -17.46 -8.18
N LYS A 140 -3.76 -17.24 -9.30
CA LYS A 140 -3.81 -15.94 -10.00
C LYS A 140 -4.24 -14.74 -9.16
N ASN A 141 -4.92 -14.99 -8.04
CA ASN A 141 -5.35 -13.97 -7.08
C ASN A 141 -4.27 -13.61 -6.05
N TRP A 142 -3.19 -14.40 -5.91
CA TRP A 142 -2.06 -14.11 -5.03
C TRP A 142 -1.13 -13.07 -5.67
N ARG A 143 -1.64 -11.83 -5.76
CA ARG A 143 -0.95 -10.68 -6.36
C ARG A 143 -0.64 -9.60 -5.32
N MET A 144 -0.07 -10.03 -4.20
CA MET A 144 0.22 -9.17 -3.05
C MET A 144 1.24 -8.08 -3.37
N TYR A 145 2.13 -8.29 -4.35
CA TYR A 145 3.05 -7.24 -4.83
C TYR A 145 2.27 -6.07 -5.41
N ASP A 146 1.41 -6.31 -6.41
CA ASP A 146 0.62 -5.25 -7.03
C ASP A 146 -0.34 -4.60 -6.03
N TYR A 147 -0.90 -5.39 -5.11
CA TYR A 147 -1.76 -4.87 -4.04
C TYR A 147 -1.02 -3.85 -3.17
N VAL A 148 0.14 -4.20 -2.63
CA VAL A 148 0.90 -3.33 -1.71
C VAL A 148 1.53 -2.13 -2.42
N VAL A 149 2.01 -2.30 -3.66
CA VAL A 149 2.79 -1.27 -4.36
C VAL A 149 1.90 -0.30 -5.16
N LYS A 150 0.73 -0.74 -5.62
CA LYS A 150 -0.13 0.07 -6.51
C LYS A 150 -1.50 0.34 -5.90
N GLU A 151 -2.22 -0.73 -5.56
CA GLU A 151 -3.63 -0.60 -5.14
C GLU A 151 -3.77 0.09 -3.79
N LEU A 152 -3.03 -0.37 -2.78
CA LEU A 152 -3.12 0.16 -1.41
C LEU A 152 -2.67 1.63 -1.33
N PRO A 153 -1.55 2.08 -1.93
CA PRO A 153 -1.21 3.49 -1.99
C PRO A 153 -2.30 4.34 -2.66
N SER A 154 -2.86 3.88 -3.78
CA SER A 154 -3.97 4.56 -4.47
C SER A 154 -5.21 4.63 -3.57
N LEU A 155 -5.52 3.57 -2.83
CA LEU A 155 -6.64 3.54 -1.88
C LEU A 155 -6.45 4.56 -0.76
N LEU A 156 -5.20 4.75 -0.30
CA LEU A 156 -4.89 5.67 0.78
C LEU A 156 -4.98 7.15 0.37
N GLU A 157 -5.07 7.49 -0.92
CA GLU A 157 -5.37 8.85 -1.37
C GLU A 157 -6.74 9.35 -0.88
N ASN A 158 -7.65 8.44 -0.53
CA ASN A 158 -8.93 8.77 0.09
C ASN A 158 -8.79 9.37 1.51
N PHE A 159 -7.59 9.35 2.09
CA PHE A 159 -7.31 9.88 3.42
C PHE A 159 -6.51 11.18 3.30
N PRO A 160 -7.14 12.34 3.55
CA PRO A 160 -6.53 13.64 3.31
C PRO A 160 -5.40 13.96 4.30
N ASN A 161 -5.12 13.11 5.30
CA ASN A 161 -4.10 13.35 6.31
C ASN A 161 -2.77 12.62 6.04
N PHE A 162 -2.62 11.94 4.92
CA PHE A 162 -1.36 11.30 4.57
C PHE A 162 -0.53 12.13 3.60
N PHE A 163 0.77 12.18 3.87
CA PHE A 163 1.79 12.63 2.94
C PHE A 163 2.65 11.43 2.61
N PHE A 164 2.45 10.89 1.42
CA PHE A 164 3.40 9.95 0.85
C PHE A 164 4.63 10.75 0.48
N LEU A 165 5.76 10.44 1.11
CA LEU A 165 7.08 10.90 0.68
C LEU A 165 7.43 10.20 -0.63
N LEU A 166 6.68 10.49 -1.70
CA LEU A 166 7.05 10.13 -3.06
C LEU A 166 8.03 11.21 -3.56
N HIS A 167 9.23 11.24 -2.97
CA HIS A 167 10.37 11.97 -3.51
C HIS A 167 11.49 10.98 -3.86
N PHE A 168 11.14 9.94 -4.63
CA PHE A 168 12.08 8.96 -5.16
C PHE A 168 12.33 9.09 -6.68
N ILE A 169 12.08 10.27 -7.26
CA ILE A 169 12.42 10.54 -8.68
C ILE A 169 13.43 11.69 -8.87
N LEU A 170 13.68 12.53 -7.86
CA LEU A 170 14.62 13.66 -8.02
C LEU A 170 16.09 13.34 -7.70
N GLN A 171 16.41 12.19 -7.07
CA GLN A 171 17.80 11.77 -6.89
C GLN A 171 18.41 11.16 -8.17
N TRP A 172 17.58 10.71 -9.13
CA TRP A 172 18.06 10.13 -10.40
C TRP A 172 18.42 11.22 -11.44
N LEU A 173 17.81 12.40 -11.35
CA LEU A 173 18.06 13.53 -12.25
C LEU A 173 19.29 14.39 -11.88
N LEU A 174 19.80 14.31 -10.65
CA LEU A 174 20.93 15.12 -10.18
C LEU A 174 22.30 14.41 -10.24
N TRP A 175 22.37 13.16 -10.73
CA TRP A 175 23.65 12.43 -10.89
C TRP A 175 23.91 11.93 -12.32
N SER A 176 23.11 12.40 -13.29
CA SER A 176 23.19 11.98 -14.70
C SER A 176 23.67 13.08 -15.64
N THR A 177 24.21 14.19 -15.13
CA THR A 177 24.98 15.14 -15.96
C THR A 177 26.42 14.64 -16.02
N PRO A 178 26.96 14.25 -17.18
CA PRO A 178 28.40 14.07 -17.33
C PRO A 178 29.08 15.42 -17.03
N SER A 179 30.26 15.38 -16.40
CA SER A 179 31.14 16.55 -16.30
C SER A 179 31.30 17.18 -17.68
N PRO A 180 31.21 18.51 -17.84
CA PRO A 180 31.72 19.13 -19.04
C PRO A 180 33.24 18.91 -19.07
N ASP A 181 33.76 18.53 -20.25
CA ASP A 181 35.19 18.56 -20.56
C ASP A 181 35.75 19.99 -20.49
#